data_AF-A0A933AKF3-F1
#
_entry.id   AF-A0A933AKF3-F1
#
_cell.length_a   1.000
_cell.length_b   1.000
_cell.length_c   1.000
_cell.angle_alpha   90.00
_cell.angle_beta   90.00
_cell.angle_gamma   90.00
#
_symmetry.space_group_name_H-M   'P 1'
#
loop_
_entity.id
_entity.type
_entity.pdbx_description
1 polymer ?
#
loop_
_entity_poly.entity_id
_entity_poly.type
_entity_poly.pdbx_seq_one_letter_code
_entity_poly.pdbx_strand_id
1 'polypeptide(L)' 'MPITEPTRDRIIKPEDIHTAPPPMRRPDWLKVRAPSGETYEWLRGLMRSKTLHTVCEEAMCPN' A
#
# COMPACT_ATOMS: atom_id res chain seq x y z
N MET A 1 6.46 -20.43 8.10
CA MET A 1 7.31 -20.77 6.94
C MET A 1 8.03 -19.50 6.53
N PRO A 2 9.38 -19.43 6.53
CA PRO A 2 10.02 -18.18 6.20
C PRO A 2 9.97 -18.00 4.69
N ILE A 3 9.33 -16.92 4.27
CA ILE A 3 9.49 -16.32 2.95
C ILE A 3 10.95 -15.87 2.82
N THR A 4 11.83 -16.74 2.38
CA THR A 4 13.27 -16.47 2.24
C THR A 4 13.59 -15.62 1.01
N GLU A 5 12.64 -15.44 0.10
CA GLU A 5 12.83 -14.66 -1.12
C GLU A 5 12.48 -13.18 -0.92
N PRO A 6 13.38 -12.25 -1.30
CA PRO A 6 13.12 -10.82 -1.27
C PRO A 6 11.85 -10.47 -2.07
N THR A 7 10.99 -9.61 -1.52
CA THR A 7 9.76 -9.15 -2.20
C THR A 7 10.04 -8.47 -3.55
N ARG A 8 11.27 -7.96 -3.76
CA ARG A 8 11.71 -7.33 -5.00
C ARG A 8 11.67 -8.28 -6.20
N ASP A 9 11.78 -9.58 -5.99
CA ASP A 9 11.81 -10.58 -7.07
C ASP A 9 10.40 -10.99 -7.54
N ARG A 10 9.35 -10.42 -6.93
CA ARG A 10 7.94 -10.65 -7.29
C ARG A 10 7.39 -9.67 -8.33
N ILE A 11 8.25 -8.97 -9.06
CA ILE A 11 7.82 -8.02 -10.09
C ILE A 11 7.32 -8.81 -11.30
N ILE A 12 6.02 -8.72 -11.57
CA ILE A 12 5.42 -9.25 -12.80
C ILE A 12 5.84 -8.32 -13.94
N LYS A 13 6.41 -8.90 -15.00
CA LYS A 13 6.81 -8.13 -16.17
C LYS A 13 5.57 -7.64 -16.93
N PRO A 14 5.61 -6.46 -17.57
CA PRO A 14 4.45 -5.89 -18.27
C PRO A 14 3.79 -6.84 -19.28
N GLU A 15 4.60 -7.63 -19.98
CA GLU A 15 4.14 -8.62 -20.97
C GLU A 15 3.30 -9.76 -20.38
N ASP A 16 3.44 -10.05 -19.08
CA ASP A 16 2.87 -11.24 -18.43
C ASP A 16 1.69 -10.94 -17.49
N ILE A 17 1.26 -9.67 -17.37
CA ILE A 17 0.23 -9.23 -16.40
C ILE A 17 -1.08 -10.04 -16.53
N HIS A 18 -1.46 -10.41 -17.76
CA HIS A 18 -2.73 -11.12 -18.03
C HIS A 18 -2.66 -12.64 -17.80
N THR A 19 -1.46 -13.21 -17.70
CA THR A 19 -1.24 -14.66 -17.55
C THR A 19 -0.60 -14.99 -16.20
N ALA A 20 -0.16 -13.98 -15.45
CA ALA A 20 0.45 -14.15 -14.15
C ALA A 20 -0.50 -14.82 -13.13
N PRO A 21 0.03 -15.72 -12.29
CA PRO A 21 -0.75 -16.28 -11.18
C PRO A 21 -1.17 -15.16 -10.21
N PRO A 22 -2.23 -15.37 -9.41
CA PRO A 22 -2.65 -14.40 -8.41
C PRO A 22 -1.51 -14.08 -7.43
N PRO A 23 -1.40 -12.82 -6.96
CA PRO A 23 -0.29 -12.40 -6.12
C PRO A 23 -0.28 -13.22 -4.82
N MET A 24 0.90 -13.76 -4.50
CA MET A 24 1.10 -14.45 -3.24
C MET A 24 0.84 -13.50 -2.06
N ARG A 25 0.25 -14.04 -0.98
CA ARG A 25 0.02 -13.27 0.24
C ARG A 25 1.34 -12.71 0.78
N ARG A 26 1.28 -11.46 1.25
CA ARG A 26 2.38 -10.84 2.01
C ARG A 26 2.55 -11.60 3.34
N PRO A 27 3.78 -11.68 3.88
CA PRO A 27 4.05 -12.29 5.17
C PRO A 27 3.28 -11.59 6.30
N ASP A 28 3.03 -12.32 7.39
CA ASP A 28 2.18 -11.83 8.48
C ASP A 28 2.72 -10.60 9.21
N TRP A 29 4.05 -10.45 9.29
CA TRP A 29 4.68 -9.28 9.90
C TRP A 29 4.56 -8.00 9.05
N LEU A 30 4.29 -8.12 7.75
CA LEU A 30 4.11 -6.99 6.84
C LEU A 30 2.63 -6.60 6.75
N LYS A 31 2.06 -6.25 7.91
CA LYS A 31 0.69 -5.78 8.07
C LYS A 31 0.70 -4.62 9.05
N VAL A 32 -0.12 -3.61 8.77
CA VAL A 32 -0.30 -2.43 9.61
C VAL A 32 -1.79 -2.17 9.78
N ARG A 33 -2.15 -1.45 10.84
CA ARG A 33 -3.55 -1.07 11.06
C ARG A 33 -3.87 0.12 10.16
N ALA A 34 -5.06 0.13 9.58
CA ALA A 34 -5.53 1.28 8.83
C ALA A 34 -5.54 2.53 9.73
N PRO A 35 -5.18 3.71 9.19
CA PRO A 35 -5.27 4.95 9.93
C PRO A 35 -6.73 5.19 10.37
N SER A 36 -6.90 5.55 11.64
CA SER A 36 -8.21 5.78 12.25
C SER A 36 -8.09 6.81 13.36
N GLY A 37 -9.19 7.49 13.67
CA GLY A 37 -9.28 8.45 14.77
C GLY A 37 -9.42 9.89 14.31
N GLU A 38 -9.75 10.76 15.26
CA GLU A 38 -10.11 12.16 15.01
C GLU A 38 -9.01 12.96 14.33
N THR A 39 -7.75 12.78 14.75
CA THR A 39 -6.60 13.49 14.17
C THR A 39 -6.42 13.19 12.69
N TYR A 40 -6.59 11.93 12.28
CA TYR A 40 -6.47 11.53 10.88
C TYR A 40 -7.59 12.16 10.04
N GLU A 41 -8.83 12.10 10.52
CA GLU A 41 -9.99 12.69 9.82
C GLU A 41 -9.86 14.21 9.70
N TRP A 42 -9.39 14.89 10.76
CA TRP A 42 -9.10 16.31 10.73
C TRP A 42 -8.04 16.66 9.69
N LEU A 43 -6.91 15.94 9.70
CA LEU A 43 -5.81 16.18 8.75
C LEU A 43 -6.27 15.96 7.31
N ARG A 44 -7.00 14.88 7.06
CA ARG A 44 -7.57 14.57 5.75
C ARG A 44 -8.54 15.65 5.27
N GLY A 45 -9.41 16.13 6.17
CA GLY A 45 -10.32 17.24 5.89
C GLY A 45 -9.58 18.54 5.55
N LEU A 46 -8.53 18.86 6.32
CA LEU A 46 -7.68 20.02 6.08
C LEU A 46 -7.05 19.96 4.68
N MET A 47 -6.44 18.85 4.30
CA MET A 47 -5.79 18.74 2.99
C MET A 47 -6.77 18.88 1.83
N ARG A 48 -7.96 18.27 1.95
CA ARG A 48 -9.03 18.41 0.95
C ARG A 48 -9.55 19.83 0.85
N SER A 49 -9.70 20.53 1.98
CA SER A 49 -10.13 21.93 2.00
C SER A 49 -9.15 22.88 1.30
N LYS A 50 -7.88 22.47 1.21
CA LYS A 50 -6.80 23.22 0.56
C LYS A 50 -6.44 22.68 -0.83
N THR A 51 -7.20 21.71 -1.35
CA THR A 51 -6.92 21.05 -2.64
C THR A 51 -5.45 20.61 -2.76
N LEU A 52 -4.90 20.02 -1.69
CA LEU A 52 -3.52 19.53 -1.66
C LEU A 52 -3.47 18.04 -1.95
N HIS A 53 -2.44 17.62 -2.67
CA HIS A 53 -2.11 16.23 -2.91
C HIS A 53 -0.95 15.78 -2.00
N THR A 54 -0.97 14.53 -1.56
CA THR A 54 0.13 13.96 -0.79
C THR A 54 0.51 12.58 -1.26
N VAL A 55 1.80 12.25 -1.10
CA VAL A 55 2.31 10.90 -1.35
C VAL A 55 1.58 9.85 -0.50
N CYS A 56 1.12 10.21 0.70
CA CYS A 56 0.38 9.30 1.56
C CYS A 56 -0.91 8.80 0.89
N GLU A 57 -1.68 9.70 0.27
CA GLU A 57 -2.93 9.35 -0.43
C GLU A 57 -2.69 8.79 -1.83
N GLU A 58 -1.83 9.43 -2.63
CA GLU A 58 -1.58 9.05 -4.03
C GLU A 58 -0.92 7.68 -4.17
N ALA A 59 0.02 7.36 -3.26
CA ALA A 59 0.71 6.07 -3.27
C ALA A 59 -0.05 4.98 -2.51
N MET A 60 -1.21 5.31 -1.91
CA MET A 60 -1.93 4.44 -0.97
C MET A 60 -0.97 3.86 0.10
N CYS A 61 -0.18 4.75 0.70
CA CYS A 61 0.80 4.36 1.70
C CYS A 61 0.09 3.63 2.85
N PRO A 62 0.54 2.43 3.24
CA PRO A 62 -0.16 1.66 4.26
C PRO A 62 0.07 2.20 5.69
N ASN A 63 1.01 3.14 5.87
CA ASN A 63 1.39 3.71 7.16
C ASN A 63 0.47 4.85 7.61
#